data_AF-A0A7C5BQW9-F1
#
_entry.id   AF-A0A7C5BQW9-F1
#
_cell.length_a   1.000
_cell.length_b   1.000
_cell.length_c   1.000
_cell.angle_alpha   90.00
_cell.angle_beta   90.00
_cell.angle_gamma   90.00
#
_symmetry.space_group_name_H-M   'P 1'
#
loop_
_entity.id
_entity.type
_entity.pdbx_description
1 polymer ?
#
loop_
_entity_poly.entity_id
_entity_poly.type
_entity_poly.pdbx_seq_one_letter_code
_entity_poly.pdbx_strand_id
1 'polypeptide(L)'
;MRELSMHILDLAQNSIVASATLIEIDVTADSASDTFKIAIRDNGRGMSPEFLARVRDPFTTTRTTRRVGLGIPMFAEAAQACDGGLTVESQVGKGTSVEATFRLSHIDRAPLGDIAATLIALIAANPDIDIVYRQQVIIGHPELDSGSTSIRHPELDSGSTSVRHPELDSGSTCAAEFTLDTREIKSQLAGVPINENAVLKWLGEYIAEHAPRSL
;
A
#
# COMPACT_ATOMS: atom_id res chain seq x y z
N MET A 1 -18.64 -3.85 9.21
CA MET A 1 -17.17 -3.78 9.33
C MET A 1 -16.69 -2.76 8.31
N ARG A 2 -15.84 -1.77 8.68
CA ARG A 2 -15.32 -0.82 7.67
C ARG A 2 -14.28 -1.53 6.83
N GLU A 3 -14.32 -1.32 5.52
CA GLU A 3 -13.32 -1.84 4.59
C GLU A 3 -11.99 -1.09 4.74
N LEU A 4 -10.87 -1.73 4.41
CA LEU A 4 -9.55 -1.08 4.49
C LEU A 4 -9.41 0.09 3.49
N SER A 5 -10.14 0.04 2.37
CA SER A 5 -10.27 1.14 1.40
C SER A 5 -10.70 2.46 2.04
N MET A 6 -11.58 2.42 3.04
CA MET A 6 -12.02 3.61 3.77
C MET A 6 -10.90 4.22 4.62
N HIS A 7 -10.02 3.39 5.18
CA HIS A 7 -8.82 3.87 5.88
C HIS A 7 -7.82 4.49 4.90
N ILE A 8 -7.63 3.88 3.73
CA ILE A 8 -6.81 4.43 2.64
C ILE A 8 -7.33 5.81 2.23
N LEU A 9 -8.66 5.96 2.03
CA LEU A 9 -9.29 7.23 1.70
C LEU A 9 -9.04 8.29 2.76
N ASP A 10 -9.23 7.95 4.04
CA ASP A 10 -9.01 8.89 5.16
C ASP A 10 -7.54 9.34 5.25
N LEU A 11 -6.58 8.44 5.01
CA LEU A 11 -5.15 8.76 5.00
C LEU A 11 -4.75 9.60 3.79
N ALA A 12 -5.19 9.24 2.59
CA ALA A 12 -4.96 10.04 1.38
C ALA A 12 -5.56 11.45 1.55
N GLN A 13 -6.72 11.57 2.19
CA GLN A 13 -7.31 12.86 2.49
C GLN A 13 -6.47 13.70 3.47
N ASN A 14 -5.76 13.07 4.41
CA ASN A 14 -4.80 13.78 5.27
C ASN A 14 -3.61 14.29 4.46
N SER A 15 -3.11 13.52 3.50
CA SER A 15 -2.05 13.94 2.58
C SER A 15 -2.48 15.14 1.72
N ILE A 16 -3.72 15.15 1.22
CA ILE A 16 -4.30 16.30 0.49
C ILE A 16 -4.33 17.55 1.38
N VAL A 17 -4.78 17.42 2.63
CA VAL A 17 -4.79 18.53 3.61
C VAL A 17 -3.37 18.98 3.96
N ALA A 18 -2.38 18.08 3.88
CA ALA A 18 -0.98 18.40 4.03
C ALA A 18 -0.35 19.06 2.79
N SER A 19 -1.16 19.38 1.77
CA SER A 19 -0.72 19.99 0.52
C SER A 19 0.27 19.13 -0.26
N ALA A 20 0.11 17.80 -0.20
CA ALA A 20 0.84 16.88 -1.06
C ALA A 20 0.46 17.08 -2.53
N THR A 21 1.45 16.98 -3.41
CA THR A 21 1.25 16.93 -4.86
C THR A 21 1.39 15.52 -5.42
N LEU A 22 2.01 14.61 -4.66
CA LEU A 22 2.14 13.20 -4.97
C LEU A 22 1.71 12.36 -3.75
N ILE A 23 0.85 11.38 -3.99
CA ILE A 23 0.44 10.37 -3.02
C ILE A 23 0.68 9.00 -3.63
N GLU A 24 1.49 8.19 -2.95
CA GLU A 24 1.75 6.81 -3.32
C GLU A 24 1.01 5.88 -2.34
N ILE A 25 0.31 4.89 -2.88
CA ILE A 25 -0.49 3.91 -2.14
C ILE A 25 -0.03 2.52 -2.58
N ASP A 26 0.64 1.81 -1.67
CA ASP A 26 1.14 0.46 -1.90
C ASP A 26 0.30 -0.55 -1.11
N VAL A 27 -0.16 -1.60 -1.77
CA VAL A 27 -0.88 -2.72 -1.15
C VAL A 27 -0.17 -4.02 -1.50
N THR A 28 0.33 -4.74 -0.50
CA THR A 28 1.02 -6.02 -0.69
C THR A 28 0.28 -7.10 0.08
N ALA A 29 -0.16 -8.14 -0.62
CA ALA A 29 -0.62 -9.38 0.00
C ALA A 29 0.47 -10.44 -0.17
N ASP A 30 1.10 -10.85 0.93
CA ASP A 30 2.15 -11.85 0.93
C ASP A 30 1.70 -13.09 1.69
N SER A 31 1.37 -14.13 0.94
CA SER A 31 0.98 -15.43 1.51
C SER A 31 2.17 -16.28 1.94
N ALA A 32 3.39 -15.97 1.50
CA ALA A 32 4.60 -16.65 1.97
C ALA A 32 4.90 -16.29 3.42
N SER A 33 4.72 -15.02 3.79
CA SER A 33 4.96 -14.49 5.14
C SER A 33 3.68 -14.26 5.95
N ASP A 34 2.52 -14.71 5.46
CA ASP A 34 1.18 -14.48 6.04
C ASP A 34 0.94 -13.01 6.43
N THR A 35 1.40 -12.09 5.58
CA THR A 35 1.39 -10.64 5.84
C THR A 35 0.60 -9.89 4.78
N PHE A 36 -0.31 -9.03 5.22
CA PHE A 36 -0.98 -8.05 4.38
C PHE A 36 -0.51 -6.64 4.79
N LYS A 37 -0.02 -5.86 3.84
CA LYS A 37 0.60 -4.56 4.08
C LYS A 37 -0.06 -3.49 3.24
N ILE A 38 -0.33 -2.35 3.86
CA ILE A 38 -0.78 -1.13 3.19
C ILE A 38 0.17 -0.01 3.58
N ALA A 39 0.78 0.67 2.62
CA ALA A 39 1.59 1.86 2.86
C ALA A 39 1.07 3.05 2.06
N ILE A 40 0.98 4.22 2.71
CA ILE A 40 0.62 5.49 2.08
C ILE A 40 1.79 6.45 2.31
N ARG A 41 2.34 6.99 1.23
CA ARG A 41 3.42 7.97 1.25
C ARG A 41 2.97 9.23 0.55
N ASP A 42 3.31 10.38 1.13
CA ASP A 42 3.05 11.67 0.50
C ASP A 42 4.26 12.59 0.62
N ASN A 43 4.30 13.58 -0.27
CA ASN A 43 5.32 14.64 -0.28
C ASN A 43 4.79 15.97 0.30
N GLY A 44 3.80 15.91 1.19
CA GLY A 44 3.20 17.10 1.79
C GLY A 44 4.12 17.81 2.78
N ARG A 45 3.54 18.73 3.57
CA ARG A 45 4.29 19.52 4.56
C ARG A 45 4.91 18.70 5.70
N GLY A 46 4.52 17.44 5.86
CA GLY A 46 4.93 16.58 6.99
C GLY A 46 4.47 17.08 8.36
N MET A 47 5.03 16.48 9.42
CA MET A 47 4.64 16.73 10.81
C MET A 47 5.87 17.09 11.66
N SER A 48 5.68 17.98 12.64
CA SER A 48 6.73 18.25 13.63
C SER A 48 6.90 17.04 14.56
N PRO A 49 8.07 16.84 15.19
CA PRO A 49 8.29 15.73 16.13
C PRO A 49 7.25 15.69 17.26
N GLU A 50 6.83 16.86 17.77
CA GLU A 50 5.84 16.98 18.84
C GLU A 50 4.42 16.63 18.37
N PHE A 51 4.11 16.88 17.09
CA PHE A 51 2.85 16.45 16.52
C PHE A 51 2.90 14.95 16.20
N LEU A 52 3.99 14.46 15.61
CA LEU A 52 4.22 13.05 15.27
C LEU A 52 4.05 12.13 16.49
N ALA A 53 4.58 12.53 17.65
CA ALA A 53 4.43 11.79 18.90
C ALA A 53 2.98 11.64 19.38
N ARG A 54 2.07 12.49 18.87
CA ARG A 54 0.65 12.56 19.29
C ARG A 54 -0.33 12.09 18.22
N VAL A 55 0.09 11.82 16.98
CA VAL A 55 -0.84 11.50 15.86
C VAL A 55 -1.63 10.21 16.08
N ARG A 56 -1.12 9.33 16.94
CA ARG A 56 -1.78 8.08 17.34
C ARG A 56 -2.88 8.31 18.39
N ASP A 57 -2.94 9.49 18.99
CA ASP A 57 -4.02 9.88 19.91
C ASP A 57 -5.27 10.29 19.09
N PRO A 58 -6.42 9.61 19.27
CA PRO A 58 -7.70 9.95 18.62
C PRO A 58 -8.11 11.43 18.70
N PHE A 59 -7.69 12.13 19.76
CA PHE A 59 -8.06 13.53 19.99
C PHE A 59 -7.09 14.52 19.34
N THR A 60 -5.99 14.05 18.77
CA THR A 60 -5.03 14.88 18.06
C THR A 60 -5.45 15.08 16.61
N THR A 61 -5.88 16.30 16.25
CA THR A 61 -6.17 16.67 14.86
C THR A 61 -5.86 18.14 14.59
N THR A 62 -5.53 18.43 13.34
CA THR A 62 -5.39 19.80 12.82
C THR A 62 -6.64 20.28 12.07
N ARG A 63 -7.65 19.41 11.93
CA ARG A 63 -8.92 19.74 11.25
C ARG A 63 -9.83 20.51 12.20
N THR A 64 -10.36 21.64 11.75
CA THR A 64 -11.33 22.46 12.51
C THR A 64 -12.77 21.97 12.35
N THR A 65 -13.07 21.23 11.28
CA THR A 65 -14.43 20.76 10.94
C THR A 65 -14.81 19.44 11.62
N ARG A 66 -13.84 18.58 11.96
CA ARG A 66 -14.02 17.39 12.80
C ARG A 66 -13.10 17.50 14.00
N ARG A 67 -13.66 17.40 15.22
CA ARG A 67 -12.90 17.45 16.48
C ARG A 67 -12.11 16.17 16.80
N VAL A 68 -12.09 15.19 15.89
CA VAL A 68 -11.46 13.88 16.13
C VAL A 68 -10.59 13.51 14.92
N GLY A 69 -9.34 13.11 15.18
CA GLY A 69 -8.34 12.74 14.19
C GLY A 69 -8.31 11.24 13.94
N LEU A 70 -9.45 10.64 13.59
CA LEU A 70 -9.64 9.18 13.65
C LEU A 70 -8.88 8.36 12.59
N GLY A 71 -8.37 8.97 11.52
CA GLY A 71 -7.78 8.21 10.39
C GLY A 71 -6.63 7.28 10.82
N ILE A 72 -5.56 7.84 11.37
CA ILE A 72 -4.38 7.06 11.81
C ILE A 72 -4.72 6.18 13.04
N PRO A 73 -5.37 6.69 14.10
CA PRO A 73 -5.68 5.88 15.29
C PRO A 73 -6.59 4.69 15.00
N MET A 74 -7.65 4.85 14.20
CA MET A 74 -8.52 3.72 13.84
C MET A 74 -7.82 2.71 12.94
N PHE A 75 -6.89 3.16 12.09
CA PHE A 75 -6.11 2.24 11.26
C PHE A 75 -5.10 1.44 12.09
N ALA A 76 -4.49 2.08 13.10
CA ALA A 76 -3.61 1.41 14.05
C ALA A 76 -4.39 0.37 14.87
N GLU A 77 -5.59 0.70 15.34
CA GLU A 77 -6.46 -0.22 16.06
C GLU A 77 -6.86 -1.42 15.19
N ALA A 78 -7.25 -1.18 13.94
CA ALA A 78 -7.58 -2.26 13.00
C ALA A 78 -6.39 -3.19 12.74
N ALA A 79 -5.18 -2.64 12.58
CA ALA A 79 -3.95 -3.42 12.40
C ALA A 79 -3.60 -4.24 13.64
N GLN A 80 -3.65 -3.62 14.83
CA GLN A 80 -3.38 -4.29 16.10
C GLN A 80 -4.38 -5.41 16.41
N ALA A 81 -5.65 -5.22 16.05
CA ALA A 81 -6.69 -6.24 16.22
C ALA A 81 -6.50 -7.46 15.30
N CYS A 82 -5.60 -7.38 14.31
CA CYS A 82 -5.32 -8.43 13.34
C CYS A 82 -3.87 -8.92 13.41
N ASP A 83 -3.29 -8.99 14.62
CA ASP A 83 -1.91 -9.41 14.88
C ASP A 83 -0.84 -8.62 14.10
N GLY A 84 -1.13 -7.37 13.78
CA GLY A 84 -0.27 -6.48 13.01
C GLY A 84 0.13 -5.22 13.77
N GLY A 85 0.50 -4.18 13.03
CA GLY A 85 0.93 -2.91 13.60
C GLY A 85 0.88 -1.75 12.62
N LEU A 86 1.14 -0.54 13.12
CA LEU A 86 1.18 0.67 12.30
C LEU A 86 2.40 1.52 12.63
N THR A 87 3.16 1.88 11.61
CA THR A 87 4.33 2.77 11.69
C THR A 87 4.01 4.10 10.99
N VAL A 88 4.40 5.21 11.62
CA VAL A 88 4.29 6.55 11.02
C VAL A 88 5.65 7.22 11.07
N GLU A 89 6.12 7.62 9.90
CA GLU A 89 7.34 8.40 9.75
C GLU A 89 6.98 9.72 9.06
N SER A 90 7.48 10.84 9.58
CA SER A 90 7.25 12.13 8.93
C SER A 90 8.32 13.13 9.29
N GLN A 91 8.65 13.98 8.32
CA GLN A 91 9.58 15.08 8.51
C GLN A 91 8.99 16.35 7.88
N VAL A 92 9.05 17.46 8.62
CA VAL A 92 8.61 18.78 8.15
C VAL A 92 9.29 19.12 6.82
N GLY A 93 8.49 19.45 5.81
CA GLY A 93 8.93 19.80 4.46
C GLY A 93 9.33 18.62 3.58
N LYS A 94 9.27 17.37 4.06
CA LYS A 94 9.55 16.18 3.25
C LYS A 94 8.32 15.30 2.99
N GLY A 95 7.35 15.32 3.91
CA GLY A 95 6.12 14.54 3.80
C GLY A 95 5.93 13.52 4.92
N THR A 96 5.07 12.54 4.66
CA THR A 96 4.63 11.53 5.63
C THR A 96 4.56 10.16 4.97
N SER A 97 4.96 9.13 5.72
CA SER A 97 4.80 7.71 5.37
C SER A 97 4.05 7.02 6.50
N VAL A 98 2.91 6.40 6.18
CA VAL A 98 2.11 5.57 7.09
C VAL A 98 2.10 4.16 6.54
N GLU A 99 2.55 3.18 7.32
CA GLU A 99 2.54 1.77 6.95
C GLU A 99 1.77 0.99 8.00
N ALA A 100 0.79 0.19 7.57
CA ALA A 100 0.07 -0.75 8.40
C ALA A 100 0.30 -2.18 7.89
N THR A 101 0.54 -3.09 8.82
CA THR A 101 0.65 -4.53 8.59
C THR A 101 -0.48 -5.25 9.30
N PHE A 102 -0.93 -6.35 8.73
CA PHE A 102 -1.96 -7.23 9.24
C PHE A 102 -1.51 -8.67 8.97
N ARG A 103 -1.92 -9.64 9.80
CA ARG A 103 -1.82 -11.05 9.40
C ARG A 103 -2.83 -11.33 8.29
N LEU A 104 -2.37 -11.86 7.15
CA LEU A 104 -3.19 -12.07 5.95
C LEU A 104 -4.33 -13.06 6.22
N SER A 105 -4.07 -14.12 6.97
CA SER A 105 -5.02 -15.17 7.36
C SER A 105 -5.97 -14.80 8.52
N HIS A 106 -5.84 -13.61 9.12
CA HIS A 106 -6.62 -13.25 10.30
C HIS A 106 -8.13 -13.10 9.98
N ILE A 107 -8.99 -13.73 10.78
CA ILE A 107 -10.45 -13.76 10.54
C ILE A 107 -11.12 -12.39 10.65
N ASP A 108 -10.62 -11.55 11.56
CA ASP A 108 -11.15 -10.19 11.76
C ASP A 108 -10.51 -9.15 10.82
N ARG A 109 -9.58 -9.56 9.94
CA ARG A 109 -9.02 -8.67 8.94
C ARG A 109 -10.13 -8.25 7.99
N ALA A 110 -10.45 -6.96 8.01
CA ALA A 110 -11.40 -6.40 7.07
C ALA A 110 -10.90 -6.62 5.62
N PRO A 111 -11.82 -6.84 4.66
CA PRO A 111 -11.44 -6.92 3.26
C PRO A 111 -10.86 -5.58 2.80
N LEU A 112 -10.05 -5.62 1.73
CA LEU A 112 -9.54 -4.40 1.10
C LEU A 112 -10.69 -3.49 0.70
N GLY A 113 -11.80 -4.06 0.21
CA GLY A 113 -12.98 -3.32 -0.22
C GLY A 113 -12.87 -2.76 -1.62
N ASP A 114 -13.70 -1.77 -1.92
CA ASP A 114 -13.74 -1.15 -3.26
C ASP A 114 -12.62 -0.12 -3.45
N ILE A 115 -11.43 -0.64 -3.79
CA ILE A 115 -10.27 0.20 -4.06
C ILE A 115 -10.43 1.01 -5.35
N ALA A 116 -11.15 0.50 -6.35
CA ALA A 116 -11.40 1.21 -7.60
C ALA A 116 -12.23 2.47 -7.34
N ALA A 117 -13.37 2.35 -6.64
CA ALA A 117 -14.18 3.51 -6.27
C ALA A 117 -13.40 4.53 -5.42
N THR A 118 -12.53 4.04 -4.53
CA THR A 118 -11.69 4.88 -3.68
C THR A 118 -10.69 5.71 -4.49
N LEU A 119 -9.97 5.07 -5.42
CA LEU A 119 -9.03 5.74 -6.32
C LEU A 119 -9.75 6.72 -7.24
N ILE A 120 -10.90 6.34 -7.80
CA ILE A 120 -11.71 7.23 -8.65
C ILE A 120 -12.20 8.45 -7.87
N ALA A 121 -12.66 8.28 -6.63
CA ALA A 121 -13.08 9.41 -5.80
C ALA A 121 -11.93 10.39 -5.53
N LEU A 122 -10.72 9.87 -5.26
CA LEU A 122 -9.53 10.69 -5.04
C LEU A 122 -9.12 11.45 -6.31
N ILE A 123 -9.08 10.78 -7.47
CA ILE A 123 -8.70 11.37 -8.76
C ILE A 123 -9.73 12.42 -9.20
N ALA A 124 -11.02 12.10 -9.09
CA ALA A 124 -12.10 12.99 -9.52
C ALA A 124 -12.12 14.30 -8.71
N ALA A 125 -11.93 14.20 -7.40
CA ALA A 125 -11.94 15.36 -6.50
C ALA A 125 -10.65 16.18 -6.55
N ASN A 126 -9.53 15.60 -6.99
CA ASN A 126 -8.21 16.23 -6.93
C ASN A 126 -7.39 15.99 -8.21
N PRO A 127 -7.82 16.50 -9.38
CA PRO A 127 -7.18 16.22 -10.67
C PRO A 127 -5.72 16.70 -10.76
N ASP A 128 -5.34 17.70 -9.96
CA ASP A 128 -4.00 18.27 -9.94
C ASP A 128 -3.01 17.47 -9.08
N ILE A 129 -3.51 16.57 -8.23
CA ILE A 129 -2.67 15.70 -7.40
C ILE A 129 -2.32 14.44 -8.20
N ASP A 130 -1.07 14.03 -8.12
CA ASP A 130 -0.61 12.77 -8.70
C ASP A 130 -0.81 11.63 -7.70
N ILE A 131 -1.42 10.55 -8.17
CA ILE A 131 -1.67 9.35 -7.39
C ILE A 131 -0.98 8.19 -8.08
N VAL A 132 -0.18 7.46 -7.31
CA VAL A 132 0.43 6.20 -7.74
C VAL A 132 -0.10 5.11 -6.85
N TYR A 133 -0.84 4.17 -7.41
CA TYR A 133 -1.33 2.99 -6.72
C TYR A 133 -0.58 1.76 -7.22
N ARG A 134 -0.03 0.97 -6.30
CA ARG A 134 0.65 -0.30 -6.58
C ARG A 134 0.04 -1.40 -5.75
N GLN A 135 -0.28 -2.51 -6.40
CA GLN A 135 -0.79 -3.71 -5.75
C GLN A 135 0.06 -4.90 -6.14
N GLN A 136 0.52 -5.66 -5.15
CA GLN A 136 1.35 -6.84 -5.34
C GLN A 136 0.76 -8.04 -4.58
N VAL A 137 0.77 -9.20 -5.22
CA VAL A 137 0.43 -10.48 -4.60
C VAL A 137 1.64 -11.38 -4.67
N ILE A 138 2.19 -11.70 -3.50
CA ILE A 138 3.34 -12.56 -3.33
C ILE A 138 2.84 -13.92 -2.85
N ILE A 139 3.29 -14.97 -3.54
CA ILE A 139 3.02 -16.36 -3.18
C ILE A 139 4.30 -17.05 -2.77
N GLY A 140 4.23 -17.77 -1.66
CA GLY A 140 5.27 -18.72 -1.29
C GLY A 140 5.16 -19.95 -2.19
N HIS A 141 6.29 -20.47 -2.65
CA HIS A 141 6.28 -21.84 -3.15
C HIS A 141 6.05 -22.77 -1.95
N PRO A 142 5.06 -23.70 -2.01
CA PRO A 142 5.11 -24.81 -1.07
C PRO A 142 6.47 -25.46 -1.28
N GLU A 143 7.26 -25.61 -0.20
CA GLU A 143 8.46 -26.44 -0.25
C GLU A 143 8.01 -27.76 -0.87
N LEU A 144 8.43 -28.02 -2.12
CA LEU A 144 8.39 -29.36 -2.66
C LEU A 144 9.25 -30.13 -1.68
N ASP A 145 8.60 -30.95 -0.86
CA ASP A 145 9.23 -31.90 0.05
C ASP A 145 10.18 -32.72 -0.82
N SER A 146 11.42 -32.24 -0.91
CA SER A 146 12.48 -32.85 -1.67
C SER A 146 12.91 -34.00 -0.80
N GLY A 147 12.09 -35.06 -0.84
CA GLY A 147 12.38 -36.35 -0.24
C GLY A 147 13.80 -36.69 -0.61
N SER A 148 14.68 -36.51 0.37
CA SER A 148 16.12 -36.64 0.23
C SER A 148 16.44 -38.11 0.05
N THR A 149 16.25 -38.62 -1.16
CA THR A 149 16.87 -39.88 -1.57
C THR A 149 18.35 -39.57 -1.76
N SER A 150 19.09 -39.60 -0.66
CA SER A 150 20.53 -39.38 -0.59
C SER A 150 21.26 -40.53 -1.31
N ILE A 151 21.40 -40.45 -2.63
CA ILE A 151 22.39 -41.25 -3.36
C ILE A 151 23.73 -40.53 -3.22
N ARG A 152 24.61 -41.08 -2.39
CA ARG A 152 25.98 -40.59 -2.21
C ARG A 152 26.80 -40.92 -3.46
N HIS A 153 27.38 -39.91 -4.10
CA HIS A 153 28.59 -40.06 -4.92
C HIS A 153 29.60 -38.95 -4.58
N PRO A 154 30.91 -39.22 -4.68
CA PRO A 154 31.95 -38.42 -4.03
C PRO A 154 32.52 -37.31 -4.93
N GLU A 155 32.81 -36.18 -4.25
CA GLU A 155 33.78 -35.10 -4.46
C GLU A 155 34.27 -34.77 -5.88
N LEU A 156 34.17 -33.48 -6.24
CA LEU A 156 35.19 -32.74 -6.99
C LEU A 156 35.10 -31.24 -6.67
N ASP A 157 36.24 -30.70 -6.24
CA ASP A 157 36.50 -29.33 -5.80
C ASP A 157 36.74 -28.40 -7.02
N SER A 158 36.05 -27.26 -7.09
CA SER A 158 36.56 -26.06 -7.77
C SER A 158 35.71 -24.83 -7.43
N GLY A 159 36.42 -23.76 -7.05
CA GLY A 159 35.88 -22.53 -6.47
C GLY A 159 34.91 -21.74 -7.35
N SER A 160 34.08 -20.94 -6.70
CA SER A 160 33.22 -19.95 -7.35
C SER A 160 33.33 -18.57 -6.68
N THR A 161 33.44 -17.58 -7.55
CA THR A 161 33.52 -16.15 -7.26
C THR A 161 32.17 -15.62 -6.78
N SER A 162 32.15 -14.95 -5.63
CA SER A 162 30.93 -14.38 -5.03
C SER A 162 30.54 -13.08 -5.74
N VAL A 163 29.46 -13.14 -6.52
CA VAL A 163 28.72 -11.95 -7.01
C VAL A 163 27.53 -11.77 -6.07
N ARG A 164 27.52 -10.67 -5.30
CA ARG A 164 26.42 -10.33 -4.39
C ARG A 164 25.24 -9.79 -5.19
N HIS A 165 24.19 -10.59 -5.32
CA HIS A 165 22.84 -10.10 -5.63
C HIS A 165 22.12 -9.77 -4.31
N PRO A 166 21.22 -8.76 -4.28
CA PRO A 166 20.41 -8.48 -3.10
C PRO A 166 19.46 -9.65 -2.84
N GLU A 167 19.52 -10.19 -1.62
CA GLU A 167 18.75 -11.33 -1.14
C GLU A 167 17.25 -10.98 -1.09
N LEU A 168 16.51 -11.35 -2.14
CA LEU A 168 15.11 -11.75 -2.01
C LEU A 168 15.14 -13.18 -1.49
N ASP A 169 14.49 -13.44 -0.34
CA ASP A 169 14.37 -14.80 0.22
C ASP A 169 13.93 -15.77 -0.88
N SER A 170 14.72 -16.82 -1.06
CA SER A 170 14.76 -17.74 -2.21
C SER A 170 13.51 -18.62 -2.41
N GLY A 171 12.40 -18.32 -1.74
CA GLY A 171 11.16 -19.11 -1.75
C GLY A 171 9.88 -18.37 -2.18
N SER A 172 9.95 -17.07 -2.50
CA SER A 172 8.76 -16.24 -2.76
C SER A 172 8.77 -15.66 -4.18
N THR A 173 7.62 -15.69 -4.87
CA THR A 173 7.46 -15.09 -6.21
C THR A 173 6.30 -14.10 -6.24
N CYS A 174 6.47 -12.99 -6.98
CA CYS A 174 5.37 -12.07 -7.28
C CYS A 174 4.44 -12.72 -8.30
N ALA A 175 3.27 -13.17 -7.86
CA ALA A 175 2.28 -13.82 -8.72
C ALA A 175 1.48 -12.83 -9.55
N ALA A 176 1.21 -11.65 -9.01
CA ALA A 176 0.49 -10.60 -9.71
C ALA A 176 0.95 -9.23 -9.22
N GLU A 177 1.09 -8.30 -10.15
CA GLU A 177 1.40 -6.91 -9.88
C GLU A 177 0.50 -6.02 -10.74
N PHE A 178 0.01 -4.93 -10.16
CA PHE A 178 -0.73 -3.89 -10.85
C PHE A 178 -0.24 -2.53 -10.39
N THR A 179 -0.04 -1.63 -11.35
CA THR A 179 0.32 -0.23 -11.09
C THR A 179 -0.61 0.69 -11.86
N LEU A 180 -1.11 1.70 -11.17
CA LEU A 180 -1.85 2.82 -11.73
C LEU A 180 -1.08 4.10 -11.39
N ASP A 181 -0.55 4.78 -12.39
CA ASP A 181 0.14 6.06 -12.23
C ASP A 181 -0.60 7.16 -12.99
N THR A 182 -1.21 8.11 -12.27
CA THR A 182 -1.95 9.19 -12.92
C THR A 182 -1.08 10.09 -13.77
N ARG A 183 0.24 10.17 -13.55
CA ARG A 183 1.16 10.97 -14.36
C ARG A 183 1.29 10.39 -15.76
N GLU A 184 1.43 9.07 -15.83
CA GLU A 184 1.47 8.33 -17.09
C GLU A 184 0.14 8.49 -17.84
N ILE A 185 -0.98 8.33 -17.13
CA ILE A 185 -2.32 8.52 -17.72
C ILE A 185 -2.50 9.95 -18.24
N LYS A 186 -2.20 10.98 -17.42
CA LYS A 186 -2.28 12.39 -17.83
C LYS A 186 -1.45 12.67 -19.08
N SER A 187 -0.28 12.03 -19.22
CA SER A 187 0.57 12.18 -20.41
C SER A 187 -0.05 11.60 -21.68
N GLN A 188 -0.86 10.55 -21.55
CA GLN A 188 -1.53 9.87 -22.68
C GLN A 188 -2.85 10.54 -23.08
N LEU A 189 -3.49 11.27 -22.16
CA LEU A 189 -4.78 11.91 -22.40
C LEU A 189 -4.76 13.10 -23.37
N ALA A 190 -3.58 13.49 -23.88
CA ALA A 190 -3.42 14.53 -24.93
C ALA A 190 -4.19 15.84 -24.64
N GLY A 191 -4.28 16.23 -23.37
CA GLY A 191 -4.97 17.45 -22.92
C GLY A 191 -6.41 17.25 -22.43
N VAL A 192 -6.97 16.04 -22.48
CA VAL A 192 -8.23 15.71 -21.82
C VAL A 192 -7.99 15.64 -20.30
N PRO A 193 -8.78 16.35 -19.46
CA PRO A 193 -8.63 16.28 -18.00
C PRO A 193 -8.89 14.86 -17.47
N ILE A 194 -8.08 14.42 -16.50
CA ILE A 194 -8.21 13.06 -15.93
C ILE A 194 -9.53 12.86 -15.15
N ASN A 195 -10.15 13.94 -14.68
CA ASN A 195 -11.43 13.92 -13.98
C ASN A 195 -12.66 14.04 -14.90
N GLU A 196 -12.48 13.99 -16.23
CA GLU A 196 -13.59 13.89 -17.17
C GLU A 196 -14.36 12.58 -16.94
N ASN A 197 -15.70 12.64 -17.00
CA ASN A 197 -16.55 11.49 -16.64
C ASN A 197 -16.26 10.25 -17.49
N ALA A 198 -15.96 10.42 -18.78
CA ALA A 198 -15.60 9.30 -19.66
C ALA A 198 -14.27 8.65 -19.25
N VAL A 199 -13.28 9.46 -18.85
CA VAL A 199 -11.97 8.99 -18.37
C VAL A 199 -12.12 8.30 -17.02
N LEU A 200 -12.87 8.87 -16.08
CA LEU A 200 -13.13 8.27 -14.77
C LEU A 200 -13.85 6.93 -14.88
N LYS A 201 -14.84 6.82 -15.79
CA LYS A 201 -15.52 5.55 -16.04
C LYS A 201 -14.57 4.50 -16.59
N TRP A 202 -13.77 4.86 -17.59
CA TRP A 202 -12.75 3.99 -18.17
C TRP A 202 -11.72 3.55 -17.11
N LEU A 203 -11.24 4.48 -16.27
CA LEU A 203 -10.30 4.16 -15.18
C LEU A 203 -10.92 3.17 -14.18
N GLY A 204 -12.18 3.35 -13.81
CA GLY A 204 -12.87 2.45 -12.88
C GLY A 204 -12.97 1.03 -13.45
N GLU A 205 -13.34 0.90 -14.72
CA GLU A 205 -13.39 -0.37 -15.44
C GLU A 205 -11.99 -1.00 -15.57
N TYR A 206 -10.98 -0.20 -15.93
CA TYR A 206 -9.60 -0.63 -16.07
C TYR A 206 -9.05 -1.20 -14.76
N ILE A 207 -9.22 -0.49 -13.64
CA ILE A 207 -8.78 -0.95 -12.32
C ILE A 207 -9.52 -2.24 -11.93
N ALA A 208 -10.84 -2.30 -12.12
CA ALA A 208 -11.63 -3.48 -11.76
C ALA A 208 -11.27 -4.74 -12.56
N GLU A 209 -10.82 -4.58 -13.80
CA GLU A 209 -10.40 -5.67 -14.68
C GLU A 209 -8.95 -6.14 -14.44
N HIS A 210 -8.04 -5.21 -14.13
CA HIS A 210 -6.60 -5.49 -14.10
C HIS A 210 -6.00 -5.58 -12.70
N ALA A 211 -6.63 -4.96 -11.68
CA ALA A 211 -6.13 -5.04 -10.31
C ALA A 211 -6.31 -6.47 -9.75
N PRO A 212 -5.30 -7.05 -9.08
CA PRO A 212 -5.42 -8.34 -8.43
C PRO A 212 -6.60 -8.33 -7.46
N ARG A 213 -7.44 -9.36 -7.52
CA ARG A 213 -8.44 -9.55 -6.48
C ARG A 213 -7.73 -9.80 -5.15
N SER A 214 -8.07 -9.01 -4.14
CA SER A 214 -7.54 -9.20 -2.80
C SER A 214 -7.98 -10.57 -2.27
N LEU A 215 -7.01 -11.35 -1.77
CA LEU A 215 -7.23 -12.62 -1.08
C LEU A 215 -7.90 -12.42 0.29
#